data_AF-A0A1B8CEC2-F1
#
_entry.id   AF-A0A1B8CEC2-F1
#
_cell.length_a   1.000
_cell.length_b   1.000
_cell.length_c   1.000
_cell.angle_alpha   90.00
_cell.angle_beta   90.00
_cell.angle_gamma   90.00
#
_symmetry.space_group_name_H-M   'P 1'
#
loop_
_entity.id
_entity.type
_entity.pdbx_description
1 polymer ?
#
loop_
_entity_poly.entity_id
_entity_poly.type
_entity_poly.pdbx_seq_one_letter_code
_entity_poly.pdbx_strand_id
1 'polypeptide(L)'
;MTAEVRDRQYEDLHNRVQNQQKSRIRGNRKVLQKGGVLTGTQARQIQENKLEKEQINRIKRRQYLIRITTNKIKKKYHIQGVAARKSEKERQRTILNFKWRKEAIPIELFNPIPDPEKLITDKEINVQVQEALISFPEFNGVSFEYEELGAIGVIDPGLQEFTSQQDFISFEGTNIWGPDSITSADEEEDAFSYL
;
A
#
# COMPACT_ATOMS: atom_id res chain seq x y z
N MET A 1 -0.11 56.69 -6.06
CA MET A 1 -0.62 55.53 -6.83
C MET A 1 -0.48 55.84 -8.31
N THR A 2 0.36 55.09 -9.03
CA THR A 2 0.59 55.26 -10.47
C THR A 2 -0.61 54.75 -11.27
N ALA A 3 -0.86 55.32 -12.45
CA ALA A 3 -2.01 55.00 -13.29
C ALA A 3 -2.11 53.49 -13.59
N GLU A 4 -0.97 52.85 -13.85
CA GLU A 4 -0.84 51.42 -14.10
C GLU A 4 -1.37 50.52 -12.97
N VAL A 5 -1.24 50.97 -11.72
CA VAL A 5 -1.75 50.22 -10.56
C VAL A 5 -3.28 50.28 -10.51
N ARG A 6 -3.88 51.40 -10.92
CA ARG A 6 -5.35 51.54 -10.99
C ARG A 6 -5.94 50.69 -12.12
N ASP A 7 -5.27 50.65 -13.27
CA ASP A 7 -5.74 49.86 -14.42
C ASP A 7 -5.70 48.36 -14.12
N ARG A 8 -4.65 47.88 -13.45
CA ARG A 8 -4.59 46.48 -12.98
C ARG A 8 -5.69 46.17 -11.96
N GLN A 9 -5.94 47.07 -11.01
CA GLN A 9 -7.02 46.90 -10.03
C GLN A 9 -8.40 46.86 -10.70
N TYR A 10 -8.60 47.67 -11.74
CA TYR A 10 -9.83 47.68 -12.51
C TYR A 10 -10.03 46.37 -13.27
N GLU A 11 -8.99 45.86 -13.94
CA GLU A 11 -9.03 44.58 -14.64
C GLU A 11 -9.28 43.39 -13.69
N ASP A 12 -8.63 43.38 -12.52
CA ASP A 12 -8.84 42.34 -11.51
C ASP A 12 -10.28 42.34 -10.99
N LEU A 13 -10.85 43.53 -10.74
CA LEU A 13 -12.25 43.66 -10.34
C LEU A 13 -13.20 43.23 -11.46
N HIS A 14 -12.93 43.62 -12.70
CA HIS A 14 -13.74 43.25 -13.86
C HIS A 14 -13.76 41.72 -14.05
N ASN A 15 -12.58 41.09 -13.99
CA ASN A 15 -12.43 39.64 -14.09
C ASN A 15 -13.14 38.91 -12.94
N ARG A 16 -13.07 39.45 -11.73
CA ARG A 16 -13.75 38.87 -10.56
C ARG A 16 -15.27 38.91 -10.72
N VAL A 17 -15.83 40.03 -11.17
CA VAL A 17 -17.27 40.17 -11.44
C VAL A 17 -17.72 39.23 -12.56
N GLN A 18 -16.96 39.17 -13.66
CA GLN A 18 -17.27 38.23 -14.75
C GLN A 18 -17.22 36.77 -14.30
N ASN A 19 -16.22 36.39 -13.51
CA ASN A 19 -16.09 35.02 -12.99
C ASN A 19 -17.20 34.68 -12.00
N GLN A 20 -17.65 35.64 -11.20
CA GLN A 20 -18.79 35.46 -10.30
C GLN A 20 -20.12 35.33 -11.06
N GLN A 21 -20.32 36.06 -12.15
CA GLN A 21 -21.46 35.85 -13.04
C GLN A 21 -21.40 34.48 -13.74
N LYS A 22 -20.25 34.11 -14.29
CA LYS A 22 -20.05 32.79 -14.92
C LYS A 22 -20.23 31.65 -13.91
N SER A 23 -19.81 31.80 -12.66
CA SER A 23 -20.02 30.79 -11.61
C SER A 23 -21.48 30.72 -11.17
N ARG A 24 -22.19 31.86 -11.07
CA ARG A 24 -23.65 31.88 -10.82
C ARG A 24 -24.43 31.21 -11.96
N ILE A 25 -24.09 31.48 -13.21
CA ILE A 25 -24.74 30.86 -14.38
C ILE A 25 -24.45 29.35 -14.42
N ARG A 26 -23.20 28.94 -14.14
CA ARG A 26 -22.82 27.52 -14.06
C ARG A 26 -23.46 26.80 -12.87
N GLY A 27 -23.57 27.46 -11.72
CA GLY A 27 -24.16 26.90 -10.49
C GLY A 27 -25.69 26.83 -10.53
N ASN A 28 -26.37 27.79 -11.18
CA ASN A 28 -27.82 27.79 -11.37
C ASN A 28 -28.30 26.91 -12.53
N ARG A 29 -27.39 26.47 -13.41
CA ARG A 29 -27.70 25.40 -14.36
C ARG A 29 -27.71 24.08 -13.58
N LYS A 30 -28.75 23.88 -12.75
CA LYS A 30 -29.17 22.54 -12.34
C LYS A 30 -29.38 21.78 -13.64
N VAL A 31 -28.41 20.94 -13.98
CA VAL A 31 -28.49 20.05 -15.13
C VAL A 31 -29.64 19.09 -14.82
N LEU A 32 -30.85 19.45 -15.22
CA LEU A 32 -31.99 18.54 -15.31
C LEU A 32 -31.63 17.55 -16.44
N GLN A 33 -30.87 16.52 -16.08
CA GLN A 33 -30.37 15.41 -16.90
C GLN A 33 -29.53 15.80 -18.13
N LYS A 34 -28.22 15.49 -18.09
CA LYS A 34 -27.38 15.39 -19.29
C LYS A 34 -27.71 14.05 -19.96
N GLY A 35 -28.66 14.06 -20.89
CA GLY A 35 -29.16 12.88 -21.59
C GLY A 35 -30.69 12.91 -21.57
N GLY A 36 -31.32 12.82 -22.74
CA GLY A 36 -32.77 12.98 -22.90
C GLY A 36 -33.61 11.95 -22.12
N VAL A 37 -34.91 11.94 -22.39
CA VAL A 37 -35.91 11.08 -21.73
C VAL A 37 -35.41 9.63 -21.66
N LEU A 38 -35.17 9.14 -20.44
CA LEU A 38 -34.68 7.79 -20.18
C LEU A 38 -35.77 6.78 -20.58
N THR A 39 -35.56 6.05 -21.67
CA THR A 39 -36.47 4.99 -22.10
C THR A 39 -36.52 3.89 -21.03
N GLY A 40 -37.69 3.29 -20.79
CA GLY A 40 -37.84 2.24 -19.76
C GLY A 40 -36.89 1.04 -19.93
N THR A 41 -36.46 0.75 -21.16
CA THR A 41 -35.44 -0.26 -21.47
C THR A 41 -34.05 0.15 -20.96
N GLN A 42 -33.65 1.40 -21.18
CA GLN A 42 -32.38 1.94 -20.67
C GLN A 42 -32.34 1.97 -19.14
N ALA A 43 -33.47 2.28 -18.49
CA ALA A 43 -33.58 2.24 -17.04
C ALA A 43 -33.33 0.82 -16.48
N ARG A 44 -33.90 -0.21 -17.10
CA ARG A 44 -33.65 -1.62 -16.73
C ARG A 44 -32.20 -2.02 -16.93
N GLN A 45 -31.62 -1.68 -18.09
CA GLN A 45 -30.21 -1.95 -18.37
C GLN A 45 -29.27 -1.28 -17.35
N ILE A 46 -29.55 -0.03 -16.95
CA ILE A 46 -28.75 0.65 -15.91
C ILE A 46 -28.86 -0.09 -14.58
N GLN A 47 -30.05 -0.59 -14.24
CA GLN A 47 -30.27 -1.35 -13.01
C GLN A 47 -29.52 -2.69 -13.02
N GLU A 48 -29.60 -3.44 -14.11
CA GLU A 48 -28.86 -4.71 -14.29
C GLU A 48 -27.35 -4.48 -14.21
N ASN A 49 -26.82 -3.51 -14.97
CA ASN A 49 -25.40 -3.14 -14.92
C ASN A 49 -24.94 -2.72 -13.52
N LYS A 50 -25.82 -2.06 -12.74
CA LYS A 50 -25.50 -1.67 -11.37
C LYS A 50 -25.39 -2.90 -10.46
N LEU A 51 -26.31 -3.86 -10.59
CA LEU A 51 -26.29 -5.10 -9.82
C LEU A 51 -25.06 -5.93 -10.14
N GLU A 52 -24.71 -6.09 -11.42
CA GLU A 52 -23.49 -6.79 -11.85
C GLU A 52 -22.23 -6.14 -11.29
N LYS A 53 -22.13 -4.81 -11.38
CA LYS A 53 -21.00 -4.06 -10.79
C LYS A 53 -20.92 -4.23 -9.27
N GLU A 54 -22.04 -4.23 -8.58
CA GLU A 54 -22.08 -4.48 -7.14
C GLU A 54 -21.60 -5.89 -6.78
N GLN A 55 -22.00 -6.91 -7.55
CA GLN A 55 -21.52 -8.29 -7.37
C GLN A 55 -20.01 -8.39 -7.61
N ILE A 56 -19.51 -7.85 -8.72
CA ILE A 56 -18.07 -7.83 -9.03
C ILE A 56 -17.29 -7.11 -7.93
N ASN A 57 -17.78 -5.96 -7.45
CA ASN A 57 -17.13 -5.21 -6.38
C ASN A 57 -17.11 -5.98 -5.06
N ARG A 58 -18.17 -6.73 -4.73
CA ARG A 58 -18.19 -7.62 -3.54
C ARG A 58 -17.15 -8.72 -3.65
N ILE A 59 -17.02 -9.36 -4.82
CA ILE A 59 -16.00 -10.39 -5.06
C ILE A 59 -14.60 -9.82 -4.92
N LYS A 60 -14.31 -8.69 -5.60
CA LYS A 60 -13.01 -8.00 -5.50
C LYS A 60 -12.66 -7.64 -4.06
N ARG A 61 -13.65 -7.15 -3.31
CA ARG A 61 -13.46 -6.80 -1.89
C ARG A 61 -13.16 -8.03 -1.03
N ARG A 62 -13.85 -9.16 -1.25
CA ARG A 62 -13.54 -10.42 -0.55
C ARG A 62 -12.12 -10.91 -0.84
N GLN A 63 -11.72 -10.94 -2.11
CA GLN A 63 -10.36 -11.33 -2.52
C GLN A 63 -9.30 -10.43 -1.88
N TYR A 64 -9.54 -9.11 -1.89
CA TYR A 64 -8.67 -8.14 -1.23
C TYR A 64 -8.53 -8.41 0.28
N LEU A 65 -9.64 -8.68 0.96
CA LEU A 65 -9.63 -8.98 2.39
C LEU A 65 -8.85 -10.27 2.69
N ILE A 66 -9.07 -11.33 1.92
CA ILE A 66 -8.30 -12.59 2.03
C ILE A 66 -6.80 -12.32 1.88
N ARG A 67 -6.41 -11.56 0.86
CA ARG A 67 -4.99 -11.22 0.62
C ARG A 67 -4.40 -10.39 1.78
N ILE A 68 -5.14 -9.45 2.34
CA ILE A 68 -4.65 -8.65 3.46
C ILE A 68 -4.54 -9.47 4.74
N THR A 69 -5.54 -10.30 5.06
CA THR A 69 -5.52 -11.10 6.29
C THR A 69 -4.42 -12.15 6.26
N THR A 70 -4.25 -12.84 5.14
CA THR A 70 -3.13 -13.77 4.89
C THR A 70 -1.78 -13.09 5.10
N ASN A 71 -1.57 -11.93 4.47
CA ASN A 71 -0.32 -11.17 4.61
C ASN A 71 -0.09 -10.68 6.05
N LYS A 72 -1.15 -10.26 6.76
CA LYS A 72 -1.07 -9.86 8.17
C LYS A 72 -0.63 -11.02 9.05
N ILE A 73 -1.20 -12.21 8.86
CA ILE A 73 -0.86 -13.41 9.61
C ILE A 73 0.59 -13.83 9.31
N LYS A 74 0.96 -13.94 8.03
CA LYS A 74 2.35 -14.25 7.63
C LYS A 74 3.36 -13.26 8.23
N LYS A 75 3.04 -11.96 8.19
CA LYS A 75 3.89 -10.91 8.79
C LYS A 75 4.03 -11.07 10.30
N LYS A 76 2.97 -11.45 11.01
CA LYS A 76 3.01 -11.71 12.46
C LYS A 76 3.99 -12.84 12.78
N TYR A 77 3.91 -13.95 12.06
CA TYR A 77 4.83 -15.08 12.23
C TYR A 77 6.27 -14.71 11.87
N HIS A 78 6.47 -13.95 10.80
CA HIS A 78 7.78 -13.47 10.41
C HIS A 78 8.44 -12.61 11.52
N ILE A 79 7.70 -11.67 12.11
CA ILE A 79 8.20 -10.83 13.21
C ILE A 79 8.58 -11.69 14.42
N GLN A 80 7.72 -12.64 14.79
CA GLN A 80 7.99 -13.57 15.89
C GLN A 80 9.20 -14.46 15.58
N GLY A 81 9.36 -14.92 14.35
CA GLY A 81 10.48 -15.73 13.91
C GLY A 81 11.81 -14.98 13.92
N VAL A 82 11.81 -13.71 13.48
CA VAL A 82 12.99 -12.84 13.60
C VAL A 82 13.37 -12.65 15.07
N ALA A 83 12.40 -12.43 15.96
CA ALA A 83 12.67 -12.30 17.39
C ALA A 83 13.26 -13.59 17.98
N ALA A 84 12.67 -14.75 17.66
CA ALA A 84 13.15 -16.06 18.10
C ALA A 84 14.60 -16.30 17.61
N ARG A 85 14.90 -16.04 16.34
CA ARG A 85 16.26 -16.17 15.79
C ARG A 85 17.28 -15.25 16.46
N LYS A 86 16.89 -14.04 16.86
CA LYS A 86 17.77 -13.13 17.63
C LYS A 86 18.04 -13.69 19.02
N SER A 87 16.99 -14.10 19.74
CA SER A 87 17.13 -14.69 21.08
C SER A 87 17.97 -15.98 21.08
N GLU A 88 17.82 -16.82 20.05
CA GLU A 88 18.60 -18.05 19.90
C GLU A 88 20.08 -17.75 19.63
N LYS A 89 20.39 -16.73 18.80
CA LYS A 89 21.76 -16.27 18.61
C LYS A 89 22.38 -15.75 19.91
N GLU A 90 21.62 -15.02 20.72
CA GLU A 90 22.07 -14.54 22.03
C GLU A 90 22.33 -15.71 22.98
N ARG A 91 21.41 -16.68 23.07
CA ARG A 91 21.60 -17.92 23.83
C ARG A 91 22.89 -18.63 23.40
N GLN A 92 23.11 -18.83 22.10
CA GLN A 92 24.33 -19.46 21.58
C GLN A 92 25.60 -18.67 21.94
N ARG A 93 25.57 -17.33 21.87
CA ARG A 93 26.70 -16.48 22.29
C ARG A 93 27.00 -16.64 23.77
N THR A 94 25.98 -16.68 24.64
CA THR A 94 26.18 -16.91 26.08
C THR A 94 26.80 -18.27 26.36
N ILE A 95 26.32 -19.33 25.69
CA ILE A 95 26.90 -20.68 25.79
C ILE A 95 28.36 -20.70 25.34
N LEU A 96 28.68 -20.05 24.22
CA LEU A 96 30.06 -19.95 23.74
C LEU A 96 30.96 -19.22 24.76
N ASN A 97 30.45 -18.19 25.42
CA ASN A 97 31.18 -17.47 26.47
C ASN A 97 31.48 -18.39 27.68
N PHE A 98 30.49 -19.14 28.19
CA PHE A 98 30.71 -20.12 29.26
C PHE A 98 31.72 -21.21 28.85
N LYS A 99 31.61 -21.73 27.62
CA LYS A 99 32.57 -22.71 27.07
C LYS A 99 33.99 -22.14 27.00
N TRP A 100 34.14 -20.89 26.58
CA TRP A 100 35.44 -20.23 26.51
C TRP A 100 36.06 -20.03 27.89
N ARG A 101 35.24 -19.68 28.89
CA ARG A 101 35.64 -19.58 30.30
C ARG A 101 35.84 -20.93 30.99
N LYS A 102 35.50 -22.05 30.33
CA LYS A 102 35.49 -23.41 30.89
C LYS A 102 34.59 -23.56 32.13
N GLU A 103 33.55 -22.73 32.21
CA GLU A 103 32.56 -22.76 33.28
C GLU A 103 31.40 -23.71 32.93
N ALA A 104 30.69 -24.18 33.95
CA ALA A 104 29.48 -24.98 33.76
C ALA A 104 28.38 -24.13 33.11
N ILE A 105 27.72 -24.68 32.09
CA ILE A 105 26.63 -24.00 31.39
C ILE A 105 25.37 -24.07 32.26
N PRO A 106 24.69 -22.94 32.54
CA PRO A 106 23.41 -22.92 33.23
C PRO A 106 22.35 -23.80 32.54
N ILE A 107 21.52 -24.49 33.34
CA ILE A 107 20.50 -25.43 32.86
C ILE A 107 19.50 -24.76 31.91
N GLU A 108 19.14 -23.51 32.19
CA GLU A 108 18.19 -22.71 31.39
C GLU A 108 18.63 -22.56 29.94
N LEU A 109 19.94 -22.50 29.69
CA LEU A 109 20.50 -22.31 28.37
C LEU A 109 20.54 -23.61 27.55
N PHE A 110 20.19 -24.79 28.11
CA PHE A 110 20.21 -26.02 27.32
C PHE A 110 19.07 -26.10 26.30
N ASN A 111 17.93 -25.48 26.61
CA ASN A 111 16.75 -25.56 25.76
C ASN A 111 16.91 -24.63 24.54
N PRO A 112 16.86 -25.15 23.31
CA PRO A 112 16.88 -24.32 22.11
C PRO A 112 15.56 -23.57 21.96
N ILE A 113 15.62 -22.33 21.48
CA ILE A 113 14.42 -21.52 21.22
C ILE A 113 13.94 -21.83 19.79
N PRO A 114 12.73 -22.41 19.61
CA PRO A 114 12.23 -22.75 18.29
C PRO A 114 11.75 -21.51 17.52
N ASP A 115 11.90 -21.55 16.19
CA ASP A 115 11.45 -20.48 15.30
C ASP A 115 9.97 -20.69 14.91
N PRO A 116 9.03 -19.84 15.36
CA PRO A 116 7.61 -19.99 15.04
C PRO A 116 7.31 -19.84 13.55
N GLU A 117 8.15 -19.14 12.78
CA GLU A 117 7.99 -18.98 11.33
C GLU A 117 8.19 -20.31 10.59
N LYS A 118 9.01 -21.21 11.13
CA LYS A 118 9.30 -22.52 10.52
C LYS A 118 8.34 -23.61 10.96
N LEU A 119 7.72 -23.45 12.13
CA LEU A 119 6.79 -24.43 12.68
C LEU A 119 5.41 -24.34 12.04
N ILE A 120 5.03 -23.14 11.57
CA ILE A 120 3.69 -22.94 11.02
C ILE A 120 3.53 -23.60 9.64
N THR A 121 2.44 -24.36 9.49
CA THR A 121 2.05 -24.96 8.21
C THR A 121 1.05 -24.06 7.47
N ASP A 122 1.05 -24.06 6.14
CA ASP A 122 0.09 -23.29 5.33
C ASP A 122 -1.38 -23.58 5.68
N LYS A 123 -1.69 -24.80 6.13
CA LYS A 123 -3.01 -25.19 6.62
C LYS A 123 -3.43 -24.37 7.85
N GLU A 124 -2.51 -24.18 8.80
CA GLU A 124 -2.77 -23.40 10.02
C GLU A 124 -2.94 -21.92 9.69
N ILE A 125 -2.17 -21.41 8.73
CA ILE A 125 -2.35 -20.04 8.22
C ILE A 125 -3.76 -19.89 7.65
N ASN A 126 -4.21 -20.84 6.83
CA ASN A 126 -5.55 -20.79 6.22
C ASN A 126 -6.67 -20.85 7.28
N VAL A 127 -6.53 -21.69 8.31
CA VAL A 127 -7.49 -21.75 9.42
C VAL A 127 -7.58 -20.40 10.14
N GLN A 128 -6.43 -19.80 10.49
CA GLN A 128 -6.42 -18.48 11.14
C GLN A 128 -6.96 -17.37 10.26
N VAL A 129 -6.74 -17.46 8.94
CA VAL A 129 -7.30 -16.53 7.97
C VAL A 129 -8.82 -16.64 7.96
N GLN A 130 -9.38 -17.85 7.90
CA GLN A 130 -10.81 -18.08 7.94
C GLN A 130 -11.41 -17.54 9.24
N GLU A 131 -10.82 -17.87 10.39
CA GLU A 131 -11.23 -17.36 11.69
C GLU A 131 -11.24 -15.82 11.74
N ALA A 132 -10.19 -15.18 11.23
CA ALA A 132 -10.12 -13.73 11.16
C ALA A 132 -11.19 -13.15 10.22
N LEU A 133 -11.48 -13.82 9.11
CA LEU A 133 -12.43 -13.37 8.10
C LEU A 133 -13.90 -13.52 8.54
N ILE A 134 -14.23 -14.46 9.42
CA ILE A 134 -15.59 -14.63 9.98
C ILE A 134 -16.09 -13.34 10.66
N SER A 135 -15.18 -12.52 11.19
CA SER A 135 -15.53 -11.24 11.82
C SER A 135 -16.01 -10.17 10.82
N PHE A 136 -15.76 -10.33 9.52
CA PHE A 136 -16.11 -9.35 8.51
C PHE A 136 -17.53 -9.57 7.97
N PRO A 137 -18.34 -8.51 7.82
CA PRO A 137 -19.71 -8.61 7.32
C PRO A 137 -19.80 -9.18 5.90
N GLU A 138 -18.74 -9.05 5.10
CA GLU A 138 -18.67 -9.58 3.73
C GLU A 138 -18.64 -11.12 3.66
N PHE A 139 -18.28 -11.78 4.76
CA PHE A 139 -18.14 -13.23 4.90
C PHE A 139 -19.22 -13.87 5.79
N ASN A 140 -20.16 -13.06 6.31
CA ASN A 140 -21.23 -13.57 7.14
C ASN A 140 -22.22 -14.40 6.30
N GLY A 141 -22.37 -15.70 6.61
CA GLY A 141 -23.27 -16.61 5.90
C GLY A 141 -22.77 -17.15 4.55
N VAL A 142 -21.47 -17.07 4.26
CA VAL A 142 -20.86 -17.57 3.02
C VAL A 142 -19.90 -18.72 3.35
N SER A 143 -20.07 -19.88 2.70
CA SER A 143 -19.09 -20.97 2.80
C SER A 143 -17.77 -20.55 2.15
N PHE A 144 -16.65 -20.79 2.84
CA PHE A 144 -15.30 -20.59 2.30
C PHE A 144 -14.97 -21.72 1.32
N GLU A 145 -15.70 -21.81 0.21
CA GLU A 145 -15.34 -22.72 -0.87
C GLU A 145 -14.17 -22.11 -1.65
N TYR A 146 -12.96 -22.57 -1.31
CA TYR A 146 -11.71 -22.24 -2.00
C TYR A 146 -11.73 -22.61 -3.50
N GLU A 147 -12.71 -23.38 -3.95
CA GLU A 147 -12.83 -23.85 -5.33
C GLU A 147 -13.18 -22.74 -6.33
N GLU A 148 -13.70 -21.59 -5.88
CA GLU A 148 -13.93 -20.41 -6.72
C GLU A 148 -12.69 -19.48 -6.85
N LEU A 149 -11.51 -19.94 -6.40
CA LEU A 149 -10.24 -19.23 -6.59
C LEU A 149 -9.34 -19.86 -7.67
N GLY A 150 -9.67 -21.06 -8.15
CA GLY A 150 -8.97 -21.74 -9.24
C GLY A 150 -9.55 -21.50 -10.64
N ALA A 151 -10.81 -21.06 -10.74
CA ALA A 151 -11.51 -20.85 -12.01
C ALA A 151 -11.45 -19.40 -12.54
N ILE A 152 -10.84 -18.46 -11.80
CA ILE A 152 -10.52 -17.11 -12.26
C ILE A 152 -9.00 -16.98 -12.40
N GLY A 153 -8.41 -17.91 -13.16
CA GLY A 153 -7.14 -17.72 -13.84
C GLY A 153 -7.20 -16.68 -14.97
N VAL A 154 -8.23 -15.83 -14.98
CA VAL A 154 -8.23 -14.58 -15.74
C VAL A 154 -7.80 -13.49 -14.77
N ILE A 155 -6.50 -13.51 -14.45
CA ILE A 155 -5.78 -12.25 -14.21
C ILE A 155 -5.99 -11.46 -15.49
N ASP A 156 -6.89 -10.49 -15.44
CA ASP A 156 -7.02 -9.49 -16.49
C ASP A 156 -5.62 -8.87 -16.67
N PRO A 157 -4.93 -9.04 -17.81
CA PRO A 157 -3.54 -8.57 -17.97
C PRO A 157 -3.43 -7.03 -17.88
N GLY A 158 -4.56 -6.32 -17.77
CA GLY A 158 -4.65 -4.88 -17.55
C GLY A 158 -4.75 -4.45 -16.08
N LEU A 159 -4.72 -5.36 -15.10
CA LEU A 159 -4.58 -5.01 -13.68
C LEU A 159 -3.12 -4.64 -13.40
N GLN A 160 -2.72 -3.51 -13.97
CA GLN A 160 -1.56 -2.75 -13.56
C GLN A 160 -1.62 -2.64 -12.04
N GLU A 161 -0.56 -3.14 -11.40
CA GLU A 161 -0.32 -3.04 -9.97
C GLU A 161 -0.80 -1.67 -9.51
N PHE A 162 -1.84 -1.64 -8.67
CA PHE A 162 -2.25 -0.41 -8.02
C PHE A 162 -1.16 -0.09 -7.00
N THR A 163 -0.05 0.47 -7.49
CA THR A 163 0.97 1.11 -6.68
C THR A 163 0.24 2.22 -5.95
N SER A 164 0.18 2.07 -4.64
CA SER A 164 -0.34 3.12 -3.77
C SER A 164 0.46 4.39 -4.06
N GLN A 165 -0.21 5.50 -4.38
CA GLN A 165 0.44 6.82 -4.54
C GLN A 165 1.25 7.25 -3.31
N GLN A 166 1.13 6.55 -2.18
CA GLN A 166 1.89 6.82 -0.96
C GLN A 166 3.35 6.35 -1.03
N ASP A 167 3.73 5.51 -2.00
CA ASP A 167 5.12 5.05 -2.15
C ASP A 167 5.98 6.02 -3.00
N PHE A 168 5.38 7.12 -3.50
CA PHE A 168 6.03 8.16 -4.32
C PHE A 168 6.17 9.51 -3.61
N ILE A 169 6.27 9.55 -2.29
CA ILE A 169 6.83 10.74 -1.62
C ILE A 169 8.35 10.65 -1.75
N SER A 170 8.87 11.06 -2.91
CA SER A 170 10.28 11.40 -3.05
C SER A 170 10.57 12.57 -2.11
N PHE A 171 11.36 12.30 -1.07
CA PHE A 171 11.92 13.32 -0.20
C PHE A 171 13.08 14.01 -0.93
N GLU A 172 12.80 14.67 -2.05
CA GLU A 172 13.74 15.58 -2.70
C GLU A 172 13.31 17.00 -2.36
N GLY A 173 13.85 17.54 -1.25
CA GLY A 173 13.47 18.90 -0.89
C GLY A 173 13.95 19.46 0.43
N THR A 174 14.95 18.88 1.12
CA THR A 174 15.63 19.60 2.22
C THR A 174 17.10 19.21 2.31
N ASN A 175 17.96 19.96 1.63
CA ASN A 175 19.35 20.17 2.04
C ASN A 175 19.66 21.65 1.79
N ILE A 176 19.06 22.49 2.63
CA ILE A 176 19.52 23.85 2.91
C ILE A 176 20.23 23.70 4.26
N TRP A 177 21.50 24.16 4.32
CA TRP A 177 22.52 24.11 5.39
C TRP A 177 23.72 23.21 5.03
N GLY A 178 24.79 23.85 4.53
CA GLY A 178 26.14 23.28 4.30
C GLY A 178 26.95 23.09 5.62
N PRO A 179 28.29 22.90 5.60
CA PRO A 179 29.24 23.69 4.78
C PRO A 179 30.44 22.91 4.18
N ASP A 180 31.14 23.60 3.26
CA ASP A 180 32.57 23.54 2.91
C ASP A 180 33.21 22.24 2.36
N SER A 181 33.59 22.29 1.07
CA SER A 181 34.97 22.18 0.56
C SER A 181 34.92 21.93 -0.96
N ILE A 182 35.15 22.92 -1.83
CA ILE A 182 36.45 23.37 -2.35
C ILE A 182 37.14 22.32 -3.25
N THR A 183 37.38 22.74 -4.51
CA THR A 183 38.36 22.27 -5.53
C THR A 183 38.12 20.90 -6.14
N SER A 184 38.37 20.62 -7.42
CA SER A 184 39.00 21.27 -8.60
C SER A 184 38.63 20.34 -9.78
N ALA A 185 38.16 20.81 -10.92
CA ALA A 185 38.98 21.11 -12.10
C ALA A 185 39.93 19.98 -12.54
N ASP A 186 39.88 19.71 -13.85
CA ASP A 186 40.85 19.00 -14.71
C ASP A 186 40.61 17.48 -14.85
N GLU A 187 40.09 16.95 -15.97
CA GLU A 187 40.67 16.81 -17.33
C GLU A 187 41.93 15.92 -17.40
N GLU A 188 41.96 15.07 -18.44
CA GLU A 188 43.05 14.23 -18.98
C GLU A 188 43.32 12.90 -18.24
N GLU A 189 43.01 11.74 -18.85
CA GLU A 189 43.76 11.01 -19.89
C GLU A 189 45.02 10.27 -19.39
N ASP A 190 45.13 9.04 -19.89
CA ASP A 190 46.35 8.25 -20.09
C ASP A 190 47.11 7.57 -18.93
N ALA A 191 46.96 6.24 -18.93
CA ALA A 191 48.02 5.23 -19.12
C ALA A 191 49.02 4.89 -18.00
N PHE A 192 49.55 3.65 -18.13
CA PHE A 192 50.63 2.94 -17.41
C PHE A 192 50.21 2.24 -16.09
N SER A 193 50.03 0.91 -16.08
CA SER A 193 51.01 -0.21 -16.13
C SER A 193 51.75 -0.46 -14.81
N TYR A 194 52.12 -1.73 -14.59
CA TYR A 194 52.88 -2.35 -13.49
C TYR A 194 52.00 -2.79 -12.30
N LEU A 195 51.99 -4.05 -11.85
CA LEU A 195 52.97 -5.15 -11.89
C LEU A 195 52.27 -6.51 -11.96
#